data_AF-A0A7U7CWW7-F1
#
_entry.id   AF-A0A7U7CWW7-F1
#
_cell.length_a   1.000
_cell.length_b   1.000
_cell.length_c   1.000
_cell.angle_alpha   90.00
_cell.angle_beta   90.00
_cell.angle_gamma   90.00
#
_symmetry.space_group_name_H-M   'P 1'
#
loop_
_entity.id
_entity.type
_entity.pdbx_description
1 polymer ?
#
loop_
_entity_poly.entity_id
_entity_poly.type
_entity_poly.pdbx_seq_one_letter_code
_entity_poly.pdbx_strand_id
1 'polypeptide(L)'
;MKKIFFHFPVIVLCTTLTMVSCNTSKNANTNLPVDIADRPVDEDSQKYEQAQLDRLKASIESEVSGEKCTDPSEWAFAPMGAKSCGGPQQYIAYPKKIETAFLLRVNDYTDKVKTFNEKYNIMSDCVVITPPTSLKCIHGKIRLITPDNN
;
A
#
# COMPACT_ATOMS: atom_id res chain seq x y z
N MET A 1 -33.78 -54.29 20.94
CA MET A 1 -35.24 -54.02 21.05
C MET A 1 -35.69 -54.17 22.50
N LYS A 2 -35.86 -53.06 23.23
CA LYS A 2 -36.59 -52.87 24.52
C LYS A 2 -35.91 -51.72 25.27
N LYS A 3 -36.59 -50.81 25.96
CA LYS A 3 -37.97 -50.32 26.03
C LYS A 3 -37.82 -49.01 26.80
N ILE A 4 -38.56 -48.00 26.36
CA ILE A 4 -38.68 -46.68 27.00
C ILE A 4 -39.30 -46.84 28.40
N PHE A 5 -38.77 -46.12 29.39
CA PHE A 5 -39.51 -45.78 30.60
C PHE A 5 -39.36 -44.29 30.89
N PHE A 6 -40.45 -43.58 30.64
CA PHE A 6 -40.71 -42.21 31.10
C PHE A 6 -41.12 -42.26 32.56
N HIS A 7 -40.48 -41.46 33.41
CA HIS A 7 -41.09 -40.98 34.64
C HIS A 7 -40.77 -39.49 34.80
N PHE A 8 -41.82 -38.68 34.68
CA PHE A 8 -41.89 -37.27 35.06
C PHE A 8 -41.77 -37.12 36.59
N PRO A 9 -41.16 -36.01 37.05
CA PRO A 9 -41.97 -34.89 37.57
C PRO A 9 -41.49 -33.57 36.93
N VAL A 10 -42.33 -32.82 36.22
CA VAL A 10 -43.23 -31.77 36.76
C VAL A 10 -42.46 -30.74 37.60
N ILE A 11 -42.41 -29.50 37.06
CA ILE A 11 -41.91 -28.24 37.65
C ILE A 11 -40.37 -28.14 37.57
N VAL A 12 -39.77 -27.29 36.72
CA VAL A 12 -39.69 -25.84 36.90
C VAL A 12 -39.63 -25.13 35.55
N LEU A 13 -40.55 -24.20 35.39
CA LEU A 13 -40.58 -23.09 34.45
C LEU A 13 -39.29 -22.26 34.58
N CYS A 14 -38.41 -22.28 33.58
CA CYS A 14 -37.42 -21.22 33.42
C CYS A 14 -37.17 -20.99 31.93
N THR A 15 -37.95 -20.06 31.38
CA THR A 15 -37.79 -19.47 30.06
C THR A 15 -36.40 -18.84 29.95
N THR A 16 -35.45 -19.55 29.37
CA THR A 16 -34.22 -18.94 28.85
C THR A 16 -34.48 -18.49 27.43
N LEU A 17 -34.85 -17.22 27.25
CA LEU A 17 -34.68 -16.50 25.99
C LEU A 17 -33.20 -16.59 25.60
N THR A 18 -32.86 -17.45 24.66
CA THR A 18 -31.56 -17.39 24.00
C THR A 18 -31.59 -16.19 23.05
N MET A 19 -30.86 -15.13 23.41
CA MET A 19 -30.62 -14.02 22.49
C MET A 19 -29.86 -14.54 21.27
N VAL A 20 -30.53 -14.57 20.12
CA VAL A 20 -29.89 -14.69 18.81
C VAL A 20 -29.13 -13.38 18.58
N SER A 21 -27.80 -13.44 18.65
CA SER A 21 -26.93 -12.35 18.23
C SER A 21 -27.09 -12.14 16.72
N CYS A 22 -27.71 -11.03 16.30
CA CYS A 22 -27.66 -10.58 14.92
C CYS A 22 -26.22 -10.27 14.54
N ASN A 23 -25.62 -11.09 13.67
CA ASN A 23 -24.36 -10.73 13.01
C ASN A 23 -24.72 -9.76 11.88
N THR A 24 -24.77 -8.45 12.18
CA THR A 24 -25.01 -7.43 11.17
C THR A 24 -23.75 -7.31 10.32
N SER A 25 -23.75 -7.88 9.11
CA SER A 25 -22.74 -7.58 8.11
C SER A 25 -22.94 -6.13 7.68
N LYS A 26 -22.14 -5.19 8.21
CA LYS A 26 -22.08 -3.84 7.68
C LYS A 26 -21.19 -3.86 6.43
N ASN A 27 -21.79 -4.18 5.29
CA ASN A 27 -21.32 -3.61 4.03
C ASN A 27 -21.81 -2.16 4.04
N ALA A 28 -20.96 -1.27 4.52
CA ALA A 28 -21.18 0.16 4.46
C ALA A 28 -20.22 0.72 3.43
N ASN A 29 -20.72 0.89 2.21
CA ASN A 29 -20.10 1.75 1.20
C ASN A 29 -20.24 3.19 1.71
N THR A 30 -19.24 3.71 2.43
CA THR A 30 -19.30 5.05 3.02
C THR A 30 -18.56 6.06 2.16
N ASN A 31 -19.31 6.79 1.34
CA ASN A 31 -19.06 8.22 1.17
C ASN A 31 -19.73 8.96 2.35
N LEU A 32 -19.25 8.72 3.56
CA LEU A 32 -19.70 9.39 4.78
C LEU A 32 -18.56 10.31 5.25
N PRO A 33 -18.83 11.55 5.70
CA PRO A 33 -17.80 12.41 6.26
C PRO A 33 -17.13 11.70 7.45
N VAL A 34 -15.80 11.65 7.42
CA VAL A 34 -14.99 11.14 8.53
C VAL A 34 -15.37 11.92 9.80
N ASP A 35 -15.57 11.21 10.90
CA ASP A 35 -15.90 11.82 12.19
C ASP A 35 -14.82 12.86 12.55
N ILE A 36 -15.23 14.01 13.08
CA ILE A 36 -14.33 15.08 13.51
C ILE A 36 -13.35 14.56 14.58
N ALA A 37 -13.75 13.55 15.36
CA ALA A 37 -12.88 12.87 16.33
C ALA A 37 -11.75 12.04 15.69
N ASP A 38 -11.89 11.64 14.43
CA ASP A 38 -10.91 10.84 13.69
C ASP A 38 -9.98 11.70 12.80
N ARG A 39 -10.21 13.02 12.75
CA ARG A 39 -9.36 13.96 12.00
C ARG A 39 -8.01 14.12 12.73
N PRO A 40 -6.87 13.89 12.07
CA PRO A 40 -5.58 14.10 12.70
C PRO A 40 -5.43 15.57 13.11
N VAL A 41 -5.05 15.79 14.37
CA VAL A 41 -4.99 17.10 15.06
C VAL A 41 -4.03 18.09 14.39
N ASP A 42 -3.21 17.64 13.44
CA ASP A 42 -2.23 18.48 12.73
C ASP A 42 -1.99 17.98 11.29
N GLU A 43 -2.98 18.23 10.42
CA GLU A 43 -2.91 17.95 8.97
C GLU A 43 -1.83 18.76 8.24
N ASP A 44 -1.29 19.82 8.85
CA ASP A 44 -0.25 20.67 8.27
C ASP A 44 1.16 20.33 8.79
N SER A 45 1.26 19.38 9.72
CA SER A 45 2.55 18.91 10.24
C SER A 45 3.39 18.25 9.15
N GLN A 46 4.71 18.46 9.24
CA GLN A 46 5.69 17.73 8.44
C GLN A 46 5.48 16.21 8.53
N LYS A 47 5.15 15.70 9.72
CA LYS A 47 4.91 14.29 9.96
C LYS A 47 3.68 13.77 9.20
N TYR A 48 2.60 14.55 9.16
CA TYR A 48 1.41 14.17 8.43
C TYR A 48 1.67 14.13 6.92
N GLU A 49 2.31 15.16 6.36
CA GLU A 49 2.66 15.20 4.94
C GLU A 49 3.60 14.07 4.55
N GLN A 50 4.61 13.78 5.38
CA GLN A 50 5.50 12.63 5.18
C GLN A 50 4.69 11.32 5.14
N ALA A 51 3.74 11.13 6.05
CA ALA A 51 2.89 9.94 6.06
C ALA A 51 2.02 9.83 4.80
N GLN A 52 1.56 10.94 4.21
CA GLN A 52 0.85 10.91 2.93
C GLN A 52 1.76 10.50 1.77
N LEU A 53 3.00 11.02 1.74
CA LEU A 53 3.99 10.63 0.74
C LEU A 53 4.33 9.15 0.85
N ASP A 54 4.51 8.63 2.07
CA ASP A 54 4.81 7.22 2.32
C ASP A 54 3.67 6.30 1.86
N ARG A 55 2.41 6.71 2.10
CA ARG A 55 1.22 5.99 1.61
C ARG A 55 1.17 5.98 0.09
N LEU A 56 1.42 7.11 -0.56
CA LEU A 56 1.44 7.20 -2.02
C LEU A 56 2.54 6.32 -2.61
N LYS A 57 3.75 6.39 -2.05
CA LYS A 57 4.87 5.52 -2.41
C LYS A 57 4.50 4.04 -2.32
N ALA A 58 3.99 3.61 -1.17
CA ALA A 58 3.62 2.22 -0.95
C ALA A 58 2.52 1.76 -1.91
N SER A 59 1.57 2.64 -2.25
CA SER A 59 0.54 2.33 -3.24
C SER A 59 1.14 2.10 -4.63
N ILE A 60 2.04 2.97 -5.09
CA ILE A 60 2.74 2.81 -6.38
C ILE A 60 3.56 1.52 -6.41
N GLU A 61 4.30 1.23 -5.33
CA GLU A 61 5.09 0.00 -5.23
C GLU A 61 4.22 -1.26 -5.23
N SER A 62 3.03 -1.19 -4.61
CA SER A 62 2.11 -2.33 -4.55
C SER A 62 1.56 -2.72 -5.93
N GLU A 63 1.34 -1.75 -6.83
CA GLU A 63 0.81 -1.99 -8.18
C GLU A 63 1.69 -2.93 -9.01
N VAL A 64 3.00 -2.88 -8.80
CA VAL A 64 3.97 -3.67 -9.56
C VAL A 64 4.47 -4.91 -8.80
N SER A 65 4.30 -4.93 -7.48
CA SER A 65 4.81 -6.00 -6.61
C SER A 65 4.18 -7.39 -6.83
N GLY A 66 2.94 -7.43 -7.34
CA GLY A 66 2.16 -8.66 -7.56
C GLY A 66 2.31 -9.30 -8.94
N GLU A 67 2.98 -8.62 -9.88
CA GLU A 67 3.05 -9.04 -11.27
C GLU A 67 4.19 -10.05 -11.48
N LYS A 68 3.87 -11.19 -12.11
CA LYS A 68 4.85 -12.23 -12.42
C LYS A 68 5.70 -11.81 -13.61
N CYS A 69 7.01 -11.89 -13.45
CA CYS A 69 7.97 -11.62 -14.52
C CYS A 69 8.33 -12.90 -15.27
N THR A 70 7.95 -12.99 -16.54
CA THR A 70 8.34 -14.08 -17.46
C THR A 70 9.31 -13.60 -18.52
N ASP A 71 9.12 -12.40 -19.06
CA ASP A 71 10.00 -11.77 -20.03
C ASP A 71 10.35 -10.35 -19.57
N PRO A 72 11.63 -10.03 -19.32
CA PRO A 72 12.05 -8.67 -18.94
C PRO A 72 11.81 -7.64 -20.05
N SER A 73 11.64 -8.06 -21.32
CA SER A 73 11.37 -7.16 -22.45
C SER A 73 9.99 -6.50 -22.37
N GLU A 74 9.05 -7.11 -21.65
CA GLU A 74 7.70 -6.58 -21.38
C GLU A 74 7.68 -5.56 -20.25
N TRP A 75 8.83 -5.33 -19.60
CA TRP A 75 9.00 -4.41 -18.50
C TRP A 75 9.85 -3.22 -18.90
N ALA A 76 9.64 -2.12 -18.21
CA ALA A 76 10.46 -0.92 -18.27
C ALA A 76 10.78 -0.47 -16.84
N PHE A 77 11.61 0.55 -16.69
CA PHE A 77 11.91 1.14 -15.39
C PHE A 77 11.94 2.66 -15.48
N ALA A 78 11.59 3.31 -14.38
CA ALA A 78 11.56 4.77 -14.26
C ALA A 78 12.23 5.24 -12.97
N PRO A 79 12.82 6.45 -12.97
CA PRO A 79 13.21 7.12 -11.74
C PRO A 79 11.97 7.49 -10.92
N MET A 80 12.05 7.38 -9.59
CA MET A 80 10.95 7.70 -8.69
C MET A 80 11.45 8.48 -7.46
N GLY A 81 10.71 9.52 -7.11
CA GLY A 81 11.04 10.42 -6.01
C GLY A 81 12.14 11.41 -6.37
N ALA A 82 12.43 12.34 -5.46
CA ALA A 82 13.47 13.35 -5.64
C ALA A 82 14.33 13.49 -4.39
N LYS A 83 15.64 13.53 -4.57
CA LYS A 83 16.57 13.94 -3.52
C LYS A 83 16.81 15.45 -3.59
N SER A 84 17.00 16.09 -2.44
CA SER A 84 17.27 17.54 -2.36
C SER A 84 18.56 17.97 -3.07
N CYS A 85 19.54 17.07 -3.17
CA CYS A 85 20.79 17.28 -3.91
C CYS A 85 20.67 17.02 -5.43
N GLY A 86 19.49 16.63 -5.91
CA GLY A 86 19.25 16.19 -7.27
C GLY A 86 19.27 14.66 -7.44
N GLY A 87 18.61 14.20 -8.51
CA GLY A 87 18.44 12.78 -8.83
C GLY A 87 17.26 12.12 -8.09
N PRO A 88 16.92 10.88 -8.47
CA PRO A 88 15.81 10.15 -7.86
C PRO A 88 16.17 9.55 -6.50
N GLN A 89 15.15 9.20 -5.72
CA GLN A 89 15.32 8.42 -4.49
C GLN A 89 15.50 6.93 -4.77
N GLN A 90 14.93 6.43 -5.86
CA GLN A 90 15.08 5.05 -6.33
C GLN A 90 14.68 4.92 -7.80
N TYR A 91 14.94 3.75 -8.38
CA TYR A 91 14.34 3.33 -9.64
C TYR A 91 13.29 2.25 -9.37
N ILE A 92 12.22 2.23 -10.15
CA ILE A 92 11.14 1.26 -10.04
C ILE A 92 10.87 0.61 -11.40
N ALA A 93 10.75 -0.72 -11.41
CA ALA A 93 10.38 -1.47 -12.60
C ALA A 93 8.85 -1.59 -12.70
N TYR A 94 8.30 -1.52 -13.91
CA TYR A 94 6.87 -1.62 -14.17
C TYR A 94 6.59 -2.35 -15.49
N PRO A 95 5.44 -3.03 -15.61
CA PRO A 95 5.01 -3.62 -16.88
C PRO A 95 4.65 -2.54 -17.91
N LYS A 96 5.13 -2.66 -19.15
CA LYS A 96 4.83 -1.70 -20.23
C LYS A 96 3.33 -1.53 -20.50
N LYS A 97 2.53 -2.57 -20.23
CA LYS A 97 1.06 -2.55 -20.36
C LYS A 97 0.36 -1.47 -19.52
N ILE A 98 0.97 -1.02 -18.42
CA ILE A 98 0.41 0.02 -17.53
C ILE A 98 1.17 1.34 -17.58
N GLU A 99 2.11 1.50 -18.52
CA GLU A 99 3.10 2.60 -18.54
C GLU A 99 2.47 3.99 -18.34
N THR A 100 1.49 4.36 -19.15
CA THR A 100 0.91 5.71 -19.11
C THR A 100 0.31 6.06 -17.75
N ALA A 101 -0.48 5.15 -17.18
CA ALA A 101 -1.14 5.38 -15.89
C ALA A 101 -0.13 5.32 -14.73
N PHE A 102 0.83 4.40 -14.82
CA PHE A 102 1.85 4.22 -13.79
C PHE A 102 2.80 5.42 -13.73
N LEU A 103 3.32 5.88 -14.87
CA LEU A 103 4.24 7.02 -14.94
C LEU A 103 3.58 8.32 -14.46
N LEU A 104 2.28 8.50 -14.69
CA LEU A 104 1.55 9.65 -14.15
C LEU A 104 1.63 9.69 -12.62
N ARG A 105 1.45 8.54 -11.95
CA ARG A 105 1.51 8.45 -10.49
C ARG A 105 2.93 8.58 -9.95
N VAL A 106 3.91 8.01 -10.65
CA VAL A 106 5.34 8.17 -10.32
C VAL A 106 5.76 9.65 -10.40
N ASN A 107 5.30 10.37 -11.42
CA ASN A 107 5.57 11.79 -11.58
C ASN A 107 4.88 12.63 -10.49
N ASP A 108 3.60 12.35 -10.20
CA ASP A 108 2.87 13.01 -9.10
C ASP A 108 3.59 12.83 -7.74
N TYR A 109 4.00 11.60 -7.42
CA TYR A 109 4.82 11.34 -6.23
C TYR A 109 6.13 12.13 -6.24
N THR A 110 6.83 12.13 -7.37
CA THR A 110 8.13 12.80 -7.51
C THR A 110 8.01 14.31 -7.30
N ASP A 111 6.97 14.95 -7.84
CA ASP A 111 6.75 16.38 -7.69
C ASP A 111 6.30 16.76 -6.27
N LYS A 112 5.47 15.91 -5.64
CA LYS A 112 5.11 16.08 -4.22
C LYS A 112 6.33 15.97 -3.30
N VAL A 113 7.25 15.03 -3.56
CA VAL A 113 8.51 14.91 -2.80
C VAL A 113 9.40 16.14 -2.98
N LYS A 114 9.53 16.68 -4.21
CA LYS A 114 10.28 17.94 -4.42
C LYS A 114 9.71 19.08 -3.58
N THR A 115 8.39 19.27 -3.66
CA THR A 115 7.68 20.32 -2.91
C THR A 115 7.88 20.15 -1.40
N PHE A 116 7.80 18.91 -0.90
CA PHE A 116 8.04 18.60 0.51
C PHE A 116 9.49 18.90 0.92
N ASN A 117 10.46 18.51 0.11
CA ASN A 117 11.88 18.77 0.38
C ASN A 117 12.18 20.27 0.47
N GLU A 118 11.61 21.05 -0.46
CA GLU A 118 11.72 22.51 -0.47
C GLU A 118 11.03 23.15 0.73
N LYS A 119 9.80 22.74 1.03
CA LYS A 119 9.00 23.27 2.16
C LYS A 119 9.70 23.10 3.50
N TYR A 120 10.32 21.93 3.73
CA TYR A 120 10.90 21.59 5.03
C TYR A 120 12.44 21.65 5.06
N ASN A 121 13.08 22.18 4.01
CA ASN A 121 14.54 22.27 3.87
C ASN A 121 15.24 20.93 4.16
N ILE A 122 14.71 19.84 3.60
CA ILE A 122 15.22 18.49 3.82
C ILE A 122 16.64 18.38 3.26
N MET A 123 17.59 17.93 4.08
CA MET A 123 18.95 17.64 3.64
C MET A 123 19.07 16.19 3.16
N SER A 124 19.79 15.97 2.07
CA SER A 124 20.05 14.63 1.52
C SER A 124 21.50 14.21 1.77
N ASP A 125 21.77 12.91 1.70
CA ASP A 125 23.11 12.31 1.81
C ASP A 125 24.03 12.65 0.63
N CYS A 126 23.50 13.31 -0.41
CA CYS A 126 24.20 13.64 -1.65
C CYS A 126 24.74 12.42 -2.41
N VAL A 127 24.25 11.21 -2.09
CA VAL A 127 24.65 9.98 -2.77
C VAL A 127 23.91 9.86 -4.10
N VAL A 128 24.64 9.76 -5.20
CA VAL A 128 24.07 9.60 -6.53
C VAL A 128 23.62 8.15 -6.73
N ILE A 129 22.36 7.96 -7.10
CA ILE A 129 21.82 6.66 -7.49
C ILE A 129 21.97 6.50 -8.99
N THR A 130 22.79 5.54 -9.41
CA THR A 130 23.02 5.26 -10.83
C THR A 130 21.83 4.54 -11.46
N PRO A 131 21.48 4.85 -12.72
CA PRO A 131 20.43 4.14 -13.42
C PRO A 131 20.78 2.65 -13.59
N PRO A 132 19.79 1.75 -13.50
CA PRO A 132 19.94 0.35 -13.86
C PRO A 132 20.42 0.19 -15.31
N THR A 133 21.29 -0.79 -15.56
CA THR A 133 21.78 -1.16 -16.90
C THR A 133 20.81 -2.07 -17.62
N SER A 134 20.07 -2.91 -16.89
CA SER A 134 19.14 -3.87 -17.48
C SER A 134 18.08 -4.33 -16.47
N LEU A 135 17.08 -5.03 -17.00
CA LEU A 135 16.05 -5.72 -16.26
C LEU A 135 16.21 -7.23 -16.42
N LYS A 136 16.02 -7.99 -15.34
CA LYS A 136 16.01 -9.46 -15.38
C LYS A 136 14.85 -10.02 -14.56
N CYS A 137 14.20 -11.05 -15.09
CA CYS A 137 13.30 -11.88 -14.30
C CYS A 137 14.12 -12.91 -13.52
N ILE A 138 14.13 -12.81 -12.18
CA ILE A 138 14.82 -13.77 -11.29
C ILE A 138 13.77 -14.41 -10.39
N HIS A 139 13.60 -15.72 -10.50
CA HIS A 139 12.58 -16.49 -9.77
C HIS A 139 11.16 -15.91 -9.93
N GLY A 140 10.81 -15.51 -11.16
CA GLY A 140 9.50 -14.94 -11.47
C GLY A 140 9.28 -13.50 -10.96
N LYS A 141 10.31 -12.85 -10.41
CA LYS A 141 10.26 -11.45 -9.95
C LYS A 141 11.16 -10.58 -10.81
N ILE A 142 10.67 -9.40 -11.19
CA ILE A 142 11.47 -8.41 -11.90
C ILE A 142 12.57 -7.87 -10.97
N ARG A 143 13.79 -7.71 -11.50
CA ARG A 143 14.94 -7.15 -10.80
C ARG A 143 15.64 -6.12 -11.68
N LEU A 144 15.96 -4.98 -11.07
CA LEU A 144 16.83 -3.95 -11.64
C LEU A 144 18.28 -4.42 -11.46
N ILE A 145 19.05 -4.43 -12.55
CA ILE A 145 20.48 -4.74 -12.52
C ILE A 145 21.23 -3.42 -12.61
N THR A 146 21.97 -3.08 -11.57
CA THR A 146 22.85 -1.90 -11.55
C THR A 146 24.23 -2.27 -12.10
N PRO A 147 25.01 -1.30 -12.62
CA PRO A 147 26.42 -1.54 -12.88
C PRO A 147 27.11 -1.94 -11.58
N ASP A 148 27.99 -2.93 -11.62
CA ASP A 148 28.84 -3.25 -10.48
C ASP A 148 29.74 -2.04 -10.22
N ASN A 149 29.65 -1.46 -9.02
CA ASN A 149 30.63 -0.49 -8.56
C ASN A 149 31.89 -1.30 -8.19
N ASN A 150 32.80 -1.39 -9.15
CA ASN A 150 34.11 -2.03 -9.02
C ASN A 150 34.90 -1.47 -7.82
#